data_AF-A0A349MTQ3-F1
#
_entry.id   AF-A0A349MTQ3-F1
#
_cell.length_a   1.000
_cell.length_b   1.000
_cell.length_c   1.000
_cell.angle_alpha   90.00
_cell.angle_beta   90.00
_cell.angle_gamma   90.00
#
_symmetry.space_group_name_H-M   'P 1'
#
loop_
_entity.id
_entity.type
_entity.pdbx_description
1 polymer ?
#
loop_
_entity_poly.entity_id
_entity_poly.type
_entity_poly.pdbx_seq_one_letter_code
_entity_poly.pdbx_strand_id
1 'polypeptide(L)'
;ANSFVEADLLFPTTVTSANPNVVNKAMKAKAQQEERDLATAANRKRQQATGVNVGMISVLALILLVLFGGSFVYIRRRPANTHTRPIAVNHWYEVPTVSPAVAARLVTDKAPTTKAYTGTLMTEASDGEVTIKADDKTYVITKQRDLSEPLTDFLVTEVGDGETVSLKTLKKFGKQDRSGRLSSQFTAWQERVEDEAAPNFDAHNLALRRWWFIVAIITTALSALAALIASNLPTLKIGVWIFAAVLTCATWGWTLWQRTHISRYTPIGDQQHTEMLGFKRMLEDIGHFDTAKVGDLIIWEQILPYAAALGLADKVTKALAVEFGREALMKTGMIFPLYYGFGGFGDSFDAGLSNGLSASISASNTQASSLSGGSGGFSGGSTGGFGGGSGGGAF
;
A
#
# COMPACT_ATOMS: atom_id res chain seq x y z
N ALA A 1 -24.07 -37.67 -4.56
CA ALA A 1 -24.16 -38.94 -3.82
C ALA A 1 -25.01 -39.90 -4.64
N ASN A 2 -24.37 -40.94 -5.20
CA ASN A 2 -24.92 -42.11 -5.91
C ASN A 2 -23.93 -42.57 -7.00
N SER A 3 -22.70 -42.89 -6.59
CA SER A 3 -21.78 -43.67 -7.42
C SER A 3 -21.89 -45.11 -6.97
N PHE A 4 -22.47 -45.98 -7.81
CA PHE A 4 -22.43 -47.43 -7.60
C PHE A 4 -20.97 -47.88 -7.62
N VAL A 5 -20.57 -48.67 -6.62
CA VAL A 5 -19.27 -49.33 -6.60
C VAL A 5 -19.49 -50.73 -7.16
N GLU A 6 -19.00 -50.97 -8.36
CA GLU A 6 -18.98 -52.29 -8.99
C GLU A 6 -17.60 -52.91 -8.76
N ALA A 7 -17.57 -54.16 -8.31
CA ALA A 7 -16.35 -54.88 -7.99
C ALA A 7 -16.39 -56.29 -8.60
N ASP A 8 -15.49 -56.56 -9.53
CA ASP A 8 -15.27 -57.89 -10.06
C ASP A 8 -14.30 -58.65 -9.15
N LEU A 9 -14.78 -59.73 -8.55
CA LEU A 9 -14.02 -60.51 -7.56
C LEU A 9 -13.77 -61.92 -8.06
N LEU A 10 -12.50 -62.34 -8.03
CA LEU A 10 -12.10 -63.72 -8.28
C LEU A 10 -11.93 -64.45 -6.94
N PHE A 11 -12.85 -65.35 -6.60
CA PHE A 11 -12.84 -66.12 -5.36
C PHE A 11 -12.80 -67.64 -5.61
N PRO A 12 -12.30 -68.44 -4.65
CA PRO A 12 -12.31 -69.89 -4.74
C PRO A 12 -13.75 -70.44 -4.80
N THR A 13 -13.95 -71.54 -5.53
CA THR A 13 -15.27 -72.19 -5.67
C THR A 13 -15.86 -72.68 -4.35
N THR A 14 -15.04 -72.82 -3.30
CA THR A 14 -15.49 -73.15 -1.94
C THR A 14 -16.42 -72.09 -1.34
N VAL A 15 -16.27 -70.83 -1.73
CA VAL A 15 -17.07 -69.70 -1.21
C VAL A 15 -18.52 -69.74 -1.73
N THR A 16 -18.75 -70.34 -2.90
CA THR A 16 -20.09 -70.49 -3.51
C THR A 16 -20.49 -71.94 -3.71
N SER A 17 -20.07 -72.82 -2.80
CA SER A 17 -20.27 -74.28 -2.90
C SER A 17 -21.73 -74.72 -2.98
N ALA A 18 -22.67 -73.94 -2.45
CA ALA A 18 -24.10 -74.21 -2.47
C ALA A 18 -24.85 -73.62 -3.69
N ASN A 19 -24.16 -72.93 -4.62
CA ASN A 19 -24.81 -72.29 -5.76
C ASN A 19 -25.15 -73.33 -6.85
N PRO A 20 -26.43 -73.58 -7.18
CA PRO A 20 -26.83 -74.58 -8.17
C PRO A 20 -26.55 -74.14 -9.62
N ASN A 21 -26.30 -72.85 -9.87
CA ASN A 21 -26.08 -72.30 -11.21
C ASN A 21 -24.58 -72.27 -11.56
N VAL A 22 -24.03 -73.43 -11.95
CA VAL A 22 -22.61 -73.60 -12.29
C VAL A 22 -22.41 -73.70 -13.79
N VAL A 23 -21.60 -72.81 -14.36
CA VAL A 23 -21.17 -72.87 -15.76
C VAL A 23 -19.70 -73.26 -15.81
N ASN A 24 -19.40 -74.45 -16.33
CA ASN A 24 -18.05 -75.01 -16.36
C ASN A 24 -17.22 -74.39 -17.52
N LYS A 25 -16.64 -73.21 -17.26
CA LYS A 25 -15.79 -72.46 -18.21
C LYS A 25 -14.46 -72.08 -17.55
N ALA A 26 -13.37 -72.16 -18.30
CA ALA A 26 -12.03 -71.73 -17.86
C ALA A 26 -11.91 -70.19 -17.81
N MET A 27 -12.58 -69.55 -16.85
CA MET A 27 -12.67 -68.08 -16.76
C MET A 27 -11.50 -67.43 -16.02
N LYS A 28 -10.76 -68.16 -15.17
CA LYS A 28 -9.68 -67.60 -14.34
C LYS A 28 -8.60 -66.89 -15.17
N ALA A 29 -8.06 -67.56 -16.20
CA ALA A 29 -7.02 -67.00 -17.04
C ALA A 29 -7.50 -65.78 -17.83
N LYS A 30 -8.76 -65.81 -18.29
CA LYS A 30 -9.40 -64.70 -19.01
C LYS A 30 -9.62 -63.47 -18.11
N ALA A 31 -10.17 -63.66 -16.92
CA ALA A 31 -10.37 -62.58 -15.94
C ALA A 31 -9.02 -61.95 -15.51
N GLN A 32 -7.99 -62.76 -15.28
CA GLN A 32 -6.64 -62.27 -14.98
C GLN A 32 -5.98 -61.52 -16.16
N GLN A 33 -6.36 -61.83 -17.40
CA GLN A 33 -5.89 -61.09 -18.57
C GLN A 33 -6.62 -59.75 -18.69
N GLU A 34 -7.93 -59.74 -18.53
CA GLU A 34 -8.77 -58.54 -18.54
C GLU A 34 -8.34 -57.53 -17.46
N GLU A 35 -8.07 -57.99 -16.24
CA GLU A 35 -7.55 -57.13 -15.16
C GLU A 35 -6.17 -56.55 -15.49
N ARG A 36 -5.29 -57.35 -16.11
CA ARG A 36 -3.97 -56.88 -16.57
C ARG A 36 -4.09 -55.84 -17.68
N ASP A 37 -5.01 -56.02 -18.62
CA ASP A 37 -5.26 -55.07 -19.70
C ASP A 37 -5.83 -53.75 -19.16
N LEU A 38 -6.76 -53.81 -18.20
CA LEU A 38 -7.27 -52.63 -17.50
C LEU A 38 -6.18 -51.92 -16.69
N ALA A 39 -5.35 -52.66 -15.95
CA ALA A 39 -4.24 -52.11 -15.18
C ALA A 39 -3.18 -51.44 -16.07
N THR A 40 -2.83 -52.05 -17.21
CA THR A 40 -1.89 -51.46 -18.17
C THR A 40 -2.47 -50.23 -18.85
N ALA A 41 -3.76 -50.23 -19.22
CA ALA A 41 -4.43 -49.05 -19.75
C ALA A 41 -4.50 -47.89 -18.73
N ALA A 42 -4.82 -48.19 -17.47
CA ALA A 42 -4.82 -47.21 -16.38
C ALA A 42 -3.42 -46.64 -16.12
N ASN A 43 -2.39 -47.50 -16.10
CA ASN A 43 -1.00 -47.07 -15.95
C ASN A 43 -0.53 -46.20 -17.12
N ARG A 44 -0.92 -46.53 -18.36
CA ARG A 44 -0.62 -45.72 -19.55
C ARG A 44 -1.23 -44.31 -19.45
N LYS A 45 -2.49 -44.20 -19.01
CA LYS A 45 -3.13 -42.89 -18.77
C LYS A 45 -2.41 -42.08 -17.68
N ARG A 46 -2.00 -42.73 -16.58
CA ARG A 46 -1.22 -42.07 -15.51
C ARG A 46 0.15 -41.60 -16.00
N GLN A 47 0.85 -42.39 -16.82
CA GLN A 47 2.13 -42.02 -17.40
C GLN A 47 1.99 -40.83 -18.37
N GLN A 48 0.94 -40.82 -19.20
CA GLN A 48 0.63 -39.68 -20.08
C GLN A 48 0.36 -38.40 -19.27
N ALA A 49 -0.51 -38.47 -18.26
CA ALA A 49 -0.80 -37.32 -17.39
C ALA A 49 0.44 -36.82 -16.64
N THR A 50 1.27 -37.73 -16.15
CA THR A 50 2.55 -37.40 -15.51
C THR A 50 3.49 -36.70 -16.48
N GLY A 51 3.62 -37.22 -17.71
CA GLY A 51 4.45 -36.62 -18.75
C GLY A 51 3.99 -35.22 -19.14
N VAL A 52 2.68 -34.99 -19.28
CA VAL A 52 2.11 -33.65 -19.55
C VAL A 52 2.43 -32.68 -18.42
N ASN A 53 2.20 -33.06 -17.17
CA ASN A 53 2.47 -32.21 -16.00
C ASN A 53 3.96 -31.87 -15.87
N VAL A 54 4.86 -32.84 -16.08
CA VAL A 54 6.31 -32.61 -16.07
C VAL A 54 6.72 -31.69 -17.23
N GLY A 55 6.14 -31.87 -18.42
CA GLY A 55 6.34 -30.98 -19.56
C GLY A 55 5.94 -29.54 -19.25
N MET A 56 4.77 -29.32 -18.64
CA MET A 56 4.30 -28.00 -18.23
C MET A 56 5.24 -27.34 -17.21
N ILE A 57 5.67 -28.08 -16.18
CA ILE A 57 6.62 -27.57 -15.18
C ILE A 57 7.95 -27.18 -15.84
N SER A 58 8.42 -27.97 -16.81
CA SER A 58 9.65 -27.69 -17.55
C SER A 58 9.54 -26.40 -18.39
N VAL A 59 8.38 -26.15 -19.00
CA VAL A 59 8.11 -24.89 -19.70
C VAL A 59 8.11 -23.70 -18.74
N LEU A 60 7.46 -23.82 -17.57
CA LEU A 60 7.48 -22.76 -16.56
C LEU A 60 8.91 -22.47 -16.05
N ALA A 61 9.72 -23.51 -15.85
CA ALA A 61 11.12 -23.37 -15.47
C ALA A 61 11.94 -22.64 -16.56
N LEU A 62 11.69 -22.95 -17.85
CA LEU A 62 12.32 -22.26 -18.97
C LEU A 62 11.92 -20.77 -19.01
N ILE A 63 10.65 -20.44 -18.78
CA ILE A 63 10.17 -19.05 -18.71
C ILE A 63 10.88 -18.29 -17.59
N LEU A 64 11.02 -18.91 -16.40
CA LEU A 64 11.75 -18.31 -15.29
C LEU A 64 13.23 -18.11 -15.63
N LEU A 65 13.87 -19.07 -16.30
CA LEU A 65 15.26 -18.95 -16.74
C LEU A 65 15.42 -17.75 -17.69
N VAL A 66 14.54 -17.62 -18.68
CA VAL A 66 14.54 -16.48 -19.62
C VAL A 66 14.29 -15.16 -18.87
N LEU A 67 13.36 -15.12 -17.91
CA LEU A 67 13.08 -13.95 -17.09
C LEU A 67 14.31 -13.50 -16.28
N PHE A 68 14.98 -14.43 -15.58
CA PHE A 68 16.17 -14.12 -14.80
C PHE A 68 17.36 -13.75 -15.67
N GLY A 69 17.60 -14.49 -16.77
CA GLY A 69 18.66 -14.18 -17.73
C GLY A 69 18.46 -12.82 -18.40
N GLY A 70 17.23 -12.52 -18.83
CA GLY A 70 16.84 -11.23 -19.39
C GLY A 70 17.00 -10.09 -18.38
N SER A 71 16.57 -10.31 -17.14
CA SER A 71 16.77 -9.34 -16.04
C SER A 71 18.25 -9.10 -15.76
N PHE A 72 19.08 -10.14 -15.75
CA PHE A 72 20.52 -10.02 -15.57
C PHE A 72 21.17 -9.17 -16.67
N VAL A 73 20.82 -9.43 -17.95
CA VAL A 73 21.31 -8.64 -19.08
C VAL A 73 20.83 -7.20 -19.02
N TYR A 74 19.55 -6.97 -18.70
CA TYR A 74 18.95 -5.64 -18.57
C TYR A 74 19.72 -4.78 -17.55
N ILE A 75 20.00 -5.33 -16.38
CA ILE A 75 20.67 -4.62 -15.28
C ILE A 75 22.15 -4.42 -15.55
N ARG A 76 22.83 -5.40 -16.15
CA ARG A 76 24.24 -5.24 -16.52
C ARG A 76 24.43 -4.16 -17.59
N ARG A 77 23.45 -3.96 -18.47
CA ARG A 77 23.45 -2.87 -19.47
C ARG A 77 23.05 -1.52 -18.88
N ARG A 78 22.34 -1.51 -17.76
CA ARG A 78 21.79 -0.31 -17.12
C ARG A 78 21.98 -0.38 -15.61
N PRO A 79 23.23 -0.25 -15.11
CA PRO A 79 23.50 -0.30 -13.68
C PRO A 79 22.75 0.83 -12.95
N ALA A 80 22.55 0.64 -11.64
CA ALA A 80 21.97 1.67 -10.79
C ALA A 80 22.90 2.90 -10.73
N ASN A 81 22.31 4.09 -10.69
CA ASN A 81 23.05 5.30 -10.37
C ASN A 81 23.42 5.25 -8.89
N THR A 82 24.71 5.33 -8.58
CA THR A 82 25.22 5.29 -7.20
C THR A 82 25.84 6.63 -6.87
N HIS A 83 25.57 7.13 -5.67
CA HIS A 83 26.19 8.32 -5.13
C HIS A 83 26.35 8.18 -3.62
N THR A 84 27.24 8.99 -3.05
CA THR A 84 27.43 9.07 -1.60
C THR A 84 26.15 9.62 -0.98
N ARG A 85 25.63 8.91 0.02
CA ARG A 85 24.49 9.40 0.80
C ARG A 85 25.00 10.43 1.81
N PRO A 86 24.28 11.54 2.01
CA PRO A 86 24.61 12.50 3.05
C PRO A 86 24.57 11.82 4.42
N ILE A 87 25.35 12.35 5.35
CA ILE A 87 25.38 11.87 6.73
C ILE A 87 23.99 12.12 7.33
N ALA A 88 23.43 11.11 7.97
CA ALA A 88 22.13 11.23 8.61
C ALA A 88 22.17 12.33 9.68
N VAL A 89 21.36 13.36 9.49
CA VAL A 89 21.18 14.41 10.50
C VAL A 89 20.20 13.89 11.56
N ASN A 90 20.53 14.08 12.84
CA ASN A 90 19.65 13.64 13.93
C ASN A 90 18.42 14.55 14.04
N HIS A 91 18.65 15.87 14.15
CA HIS A 91 17.63 16.91 14.22
C HIS A 91 17.98 18.05 13.28
N TRP A 92 16.98 18.51 12.51
CA TRP A 92 17.10 19.67 11.62
C TRP A 92 16.11 20.73 12.08
N TYR A 93 16.60 21.95 12.34
CA TYR A 93 15.81 23.01 12.98
C TYR A 93 15.36 24.10 11.99
N GLU A 94 15.96 24.15 10.79
CA GLU A 94 15.58 25.15 9.79
C GLU A 94 14.27 24.76 9.10
N VAL A 95 13.49 25.78 8.75
CA VAL A 95 12.24 25.60 8.00
C VAL A 95 12.57 25.03 6.62
N PRO A 96 11.90 23.96 6.17
CA PRO A 96 12.11 23.42 4.84
C PRO A 96 11.87 24.46 3.73
N THR A 97 12.63 24.35 2.64
CA THR A 97 12.48 25.21 1.45
C THR A 97 11.40 24.74 0.49
N VAL A 98 10.95 23.50 0.64
CA VAL A 98 9.91 22.86 -0.18
C VAL A 98 8.55 23.02 0.48
N SER A 99 7.44 22.93 -0.28
CA SER A 99 6.09 23.01 0.30
C SER A 99 5.83 21.88 1.33
N PRO A 100 4.89 22.06 2.29
CA PRO A 100 4.53 21.01 3.26
C PRO A 100 4.11 19.69 2.61
N ALA A 101 3.44 19.75 1.47
CA ALA A 101 3.03 18.56 0.73
C ALA A 101 4.22 17.82 0.10
N VAL A 102 5.17 18.56 -0.50
CA VAL A 102 6.43 17.98 -1.01
C VAL A 102 7.28 17.43 0.15
N ALA A 103 7.38 18.12 1.27
CA ALA A 103 8.07 17.63 2.46
C ALA A 103 7.50 16.28 2.93
N ALA A 104 6.17 16.18 3.04
CA ALA A 104 5.52 14.92 3.40
C ALA A 104 5.78 13.80 2.37
N ARG A 105 5.83 14.15 1.09
CA ARG A 105 6.13 13.21 -0.01
C ARG A 105 7.59 12.75 -0.01
N LEU A 106 8.53 13.62 0.35
CA LEU A 106 9.94 13.26 0.47
C LEU A 106 10.15 12.26 1.60
N VAL A 107 9.45 12.41 2.73
CA VAL A 107 9.64 11.53 3.90
C VAL A 107 8.85 10.21 3.81
N THR A 108 7.80 10.15 2.99
CA THR A 108 6.91 8.98 2.89
C THR A 108 7.08 8.24 1.56
N ASP A 109 6.85 6.92 1.54
CA ASP A 109 6.79 6.09 0.32
C ASP A 109 5.43 6.14 -0.41
N LYS A 110 4.50 6.96 0.09
CA LYS A 110 3.12 7.04 -0.38
C LYS A 110 2.88 8.39 -1.04
N ALA A 111 1.89 8.43 -1.94
CA ALA A 111 1.37 9.66 -2.50
C ALA A 111 0.90 10.62 -1.38
N PRO A 112 0.93 11.94 -1.62
CA PRO A 112 0.47 12.95 -0.67
C PRO A 112 -0.95 12.65 -0.17
N THR A 113 -1.17 12.69 1.14
CA THR A 113 -2.46 12.36 1.75
C THR A 113 -3.26 13.61 2.09
N THR A 114 -4.49 13.47 2.59
CA THR A 114 -5.27 14.62 3.08
C THR A 114 -4.62 15.35 4.25
N LYS A 115 -3.69 14.71 4.98
CA LYS A 115 -2.83 15.39 5.95
C LYS A 115 -1.88 16.37 5.27
N ALA A 116 -1.23 15.93 4.19
CA ALA A 116 -0.38 16.80 3.37
C ALA A 116 -1.16 17.98 2.80
N TYR A 117 -2.39 17.75 2.34
CA TYR A 117 -3.27 18.82 1.89
C TYR A 117 -3.72 19.75 3.02
N THR A 118 -3.91 19.23 4.25
CA THR A 118 -4.17 20.08 5.43
C THR A 118 -2.99 21.01 5.70
N GLY A 119 -1.76 20.54 5.51
CA GLY A 119 -0.56 21.39 5.52
C GLY A 119 -0.61 22.48 4.44
N THR A 120 -0.94 22.13 3.19
CA THR A 120 -1.14 23.10 2.11
C THR A 120 -2.18 24.17 2.47
N LEU A 121 -3.34 23.75 2.96
CA LEU A 121 -4.42 24.66 3.34
C LEU A 121 -4.06 25.55 4.54
N MET A 122 -3.22 25.05 5.46
CA MET A 122 -2.66 25.86 6.55
C MET A 122 -1.65 26.89 6.02
N THR A 123 -0.87 26.57 4.99
CA THR A 123 -0.02 27.56 4.31
C THR A 123 -0.86 28.64 3.65
N GLU A 124 -1.91 28.28 2.90
CA GLU A 124 -2.85 29.25 2.31
C GLU A 124 -3.53 30.13 3.39
N ALA A 125 -3.84 29.54 4.55
CA ALA A 125 -4.37 30.29 5.68
C ALA A 125 -3.33 31.28 6.24
N SER A 126 -2.08 30.85 6.43
CA SER A 126 -0.97 31.72 6.87
C SER A 126 -0.70 32.87 5.90
N ASP A 127 -0.83 32.61 4.59
CA ASP A 127 -0.66 33.61 3.53
C ASP A 127 -1.88 34.53 3.36
N GLY A 128 -2.93 34.33 4.16
CA GLY A 128 -4.15 35.12 4.14
C GLY A 128 -5.04 34.90 2.92
N GLU A 129 -4.91 33.78 2.22
CA GLU A 129 -5.78 33.38 1.09
C GLU A 129 -7.13 32.89 1.58
N VAL A 130 -7.11 32.16 2.70
CA VAL A 130 -8.30 31.62 3.34
C VAL A 130 -8.30 31.91 4.84
N THR A 131 -9.47 31.87 5.45
CA THR A 131 -9.64 31.81 6.89
C THR A 131 -10.40 30.54 7.24
N ILE A 132 -9.93 29.82 8.25
CA ILE A 132 -10.58 28.60 8.73
C ILE A 132 -11.20 28.91 10.09
N LYS A 133 -12.49 28.60 10.26
CA LYS A 133 -13.21 28.78 11.52
C LYS A 133 -13.94 27.50 11.89
N ALA A 134 -14.02 27.24 13.20
CA ALA A 134 -14.90 26.19 13.70
C ALA A 134 -16.36 26.64 13.56
N ASP A 135 -17.22 25.75 13.07
CA ASP A 135 -18.67 25.95 12.93
C ASP A 135 -19.41 24.64 13.23
N ASP A 136 -20.23 24.65 14.28
CA ASP A 136 -21.08 23.55 14.76
C ASP A 136 -20.53 22.14 14.47
N LYS A 137 -19.50 21.73 15.23
CA LYS A 137 -18.86 20.40 15.11
C LYS A 137 -18.10 20.12 13.83
N THR A 138 -17.85 21.16 13.03
CA THR A 138 -17.12 21.09 11.77
C THR A 138 -16.27 22.36 11.55
N TYR A 139 -15.65 22.46 10.38
CA TYR A 139 -14.86 23.62 9.98
C TYR A 139 -15.46 24.24 8.72
N VAL A 140 -15.36 25.57 8.64
CA VAL A 140 -15.70 26.39 7.49
C VAL A 140 -14.44 27.08 6.99
N ILE A 141 -14.20 26.97 5.69
CA ILE A 141 -13.13 27.65 4.97
C ILE A 141 -13.78 28.83 4.24
N THR A 142 -13.26 30.03 4.46
CA THR A 142 -13.73 31.26 3.84
C THR A 142 -12.61 31.88 3.02
N LYS A 143 -12.86 32.12 1.73
CA LYS A 143 -11.95 32.83 0.84
C LYS A 143 -11.79 34.28 1.30
N GLN A 144 -10.56 34.80 1.23
CA GLN A 144 -10.25 36.20 1.56
C GLN A 144 -9.69 36.96 0.35
N ARG A 145 -8.90 36.27 -0.49
CA ARG A 145 -8.34 36.78 -1.74
C ARG A 145 -8.29 35.67 -2.77
N ASP A 146 -7.66 35.95 -3.92
CA ASP A 146 -7.47 34.93 -4.95
C ASP A 146 -6.66 33.75 -4.42
N LEU A 147 -7.16 32.55 -4.72
CA LEU A 147 -6.66 31.28 -4.21
C LEU A 147 -5.57 30.76 -5.14
N SER A 148 -4.40 30.47 -4.59
CA SER A 148 -3.27 29.95 -5.35
C SER A 148 -3.39 28.45 -5.66
N GLU A 149 -4.07 27.67 -4.80
CA GLU A 149 -4.23 26.23 -4.98
C GLU A 149 -5.55 25.88 -5.71
N PRO A 150 -5.49 25.28 -6.92
CA PRO A 150 -6.68 24.93 -7.70
C PRO A 150 -7.66 24.00 -6.97
N LEU A 151 -7.17 23.10 -6.10
CA LEU A 151 -8.06 22.26 -5.32
C LEU A 151 -8.87 23.09 -4.32
N THR A 152 -8.23 24.05 -3.65
CA THR A 152 -8.91 24.95 -2.69
C THR A 152 -9.92 25.83 -3.41
N ASP A 153 -9.56 26.35 -4.59
CA ASP A 153 -10.49 27.09 -5.45
C ASP A 153 -11.71 26.26 -5.85
N PHE A 154 -11.52 25.02 -6.29
CA PHE A 154 -12.62 24.10 -6.58
C PHE A 154 -13.51 23.83 -5.35
N LEU A 155 -12.91 23.65 -4.17
CA LEU A 155 -13.68 23.44 -2.94
C LEU A 155 -14.57 24.65 -2.60
N VAL A 156 -14.07 25.87 -2.77
CA VAL A 156 -14.85 27.08 -2.46
C VAL A 156 -15.90 27.37 -3.54
N THR A 157 -15.52 27.30 -4.81
CA THR A 157 -16.36 27.75 -5.94
C THR A 157 -17.41 26.74 -6.37
N GLU A 158 -17.03 25.47 -6.47
CA GLU A 158 -17.86 24.42 -7.04
C GLU A 158 -18.56 23.56 -5.98
N VAL A 159 -17.93 23.41 -4.80
CA VAL A 159 -18.52 22.67 -3.67
C VAL A 159 -19.21 23.61 -2.68
N GLY A 160 -18.64 24.79 -2.48
CA GLY A 160 -19.18 25.85 -1.63
C GLY A 160 -20.19 26.76 -2.35
N ASP A 161 -20.27 28.00 -1.88
CA ASP A 161 -21.14 29.05 -2.44
C ASP A 161 -20.37 30.13 -3.23
N GLY A 162 -19.08 29.92 -3.48
CA GLY A 162 -18.19 30.90 -4.13
C GLY A 162 -17.32 31.70 -3.15
N GLU A 163 -17.72 31.81 -1.88
CA GLU A 163 -16.98 32.53 -0.84
C GLU A 163 -16.60 31.61 0.33
N THR A 164 -17.45 30.64 0.64
CA THR A 164 -17.29 29.74 1.78
C THR A 164 -17.59 28.29 1.42
N VAL A 165 -16.88 27.37 2.07
CA VAL A 165 -17.15 25.94 2.02
C VAL A 165 -17.04 25.34 3.42
N SER A 166 -18.08 24.61 3.84
CA SER A 166 -18.06 23.86 5.09
C SER A 166 -17.73 22.38 4.84
N LEU A 167 -17.12 21.71 5.82
CA LEU A 167 -16.94 20.26 5.77
C LEU A 167 -18.26 19.49 5.69
N LYS A 168 -19.36 20.05 6.20
CA LYS A 168 -20.71 19.47 6.05
C LYS A 168 -21.14 19.49 4.58
N THR A 169 -20.96 20.63 3.92
CA THR A 169 -21.26 20.81 2.49
C THR A 169 -20.38 19.89 1.66
N LEU A 170 -19.08 19.82 1.95
CA LEU A 170 -18.15 18.93 1.27
C LEU A 170 -18.54 17.45 1.40
N LYS A 171 -18.93 17.01 2.61
CA LYS A 171 -19.39 15.63 2.84
C LYS A 171 -20.69 15.33 2.09
N LYS A 172 -21.59 16.30 1.98
CA LYS A 172 -22.82 16.17 1.20
C LYS A 172 -22.50 16.06 -0.30
N PHE A 173 -21.64 16.95 -0.81
CA PHE A 173 -21.18 16.95 -2.19
C PHE A 173 -20.51 15.63 -2.54
N GLY A 174 -19.54 15.16 -1.74
CA GLY A 174 -18.85 13.90 -1.99
C GLY A 174 -19.78 12.69 -2.11
N LYS A 175 -20.89 12.65 -1.36
CA LYS A 175 -21.90 11.58 -1.49
C LYS A 175 -22.76 11.69 -2.76
N GLN A 176 -22.94 12.90 -3.28
CA GLN A 176 -23.78 13.21 -4.43
C GLN A 176 -22.98 13.21 -5.75
N ASP A 177 -21.66 13.38 -5.66
CA ASP A 177 -20.73 13.44 -6.78
C ASP A 177 -20.53 12.06 -7.43
N ARG A 178 -21.45 11.71 -8.34
CA ARG A 178 -21.41 10.45 -9.09
C ARG A 178 -20.34 10.42 -10.18
N SER A 179 -19.91 11.59 -10.65
CA SER A 179 -18.88 11.71 -11.69
C SER A 179 -17.46 11.71 -11.13
N GLY A 180 -17.29 11.64 -9.81
CA GLY A 180 -15.99 11.57 -9.17
C GLY A 180 -15.16 12.84 -9.32
N ARG A 181 -15.79 14.01 -9.51
CA ARG A 181 -15.11 15.30 -9.69
C ARG A 181 -14.19 15.63 -8.53
N LEU A 182 -14.66 15.48 -7.29
CA LEU A 182 -13.88 15.77 -6.09
C LEU A 182 -12.67 14.84 -5.99
N SER A 183 -12.86 13.54 -6.22
CA SER A 183 -11.73 12.59 -6.24
C SER A 183 -10.74 12.92 -7.35
N SER A 184 -11.22 13.32 -8.54
CA SER A 184 -10.38 13.70 -9.68
C SER A 184 -9.55 14.95 -9.37
N GLN A 185 -10.15 15.99 -8.79
CA GLN A 185 -9.44 17.20 -8.39
C GLN A 185 -8.40 16.93 -7.30
N PHE A 186 -8.71 16.03 -6.35
CA PHE A 186 -7.72 15.60 -5.36
C PHE A 186 -6.57 14.83 -6.01
N THR A 187 -6.84 13.90 -6.95
CA THR A 187 -5.79 13.21 -7.71
C THR A 187 -4.94 14.18 -8.51
N ALA A 188 -5.54 15.18 -9.18
CA ALA A 188 -4.82 16.20 -9.92
C ALA A 188 -3.91 17.04 -9.01
N TRP A 189 -4.34 17.33 -7.78
CA TRP A 189 -3.48 17.95 -6.77
C TRP A 189 -2.32 17.01 -6.37
N GLN A 190 -2.58 15.72 -6.14
CA GLN A 190 -1.52 14.76 -5.84
C GLN A 190 -0.48 14.69 -6.97
N GLU A 191 -0.93 14.68 -8.23
CA GLU A 191 -0.06 14.70 -9.42
C GLU A 191 0.81 15.96 -9.46
N ARG A 192 0.26 17.15 -9.21
CA ARG A 192 1.05 18.39 -9.15
C ARG A 192 2.14 18.34 -8.08
N VAL A 193 1.83 17.80 -6.89
CA VAL A 193 2.82 17.64 -5.82
C VAL A 193 3.88 16.59 -6.18
N GLU A 194 3.51 15.50 -6.86
CA GLU A 194 4.47 14.52 -7.37
C GLU A 194 5.39 15.12 -8.44
N ASP A 195 4.84 15.96 -9.33
CA ASP A 195 5.62 16.67 -10.36
C ASP A 195 6.59 17.68 -9.74
N GLU A 196 6.16 18.44 -8.72
CA GLU A 196 7.03 19.33 -7.95
C GLU A 196 8.13 18.56 -7.24
N ALA A 197 7.82 17.37 -6.71
CA ALA A 197 8.80 16.51 -6.04
C ALA A 197 9.67 15.69 -7.00
N ALA A 198 9.31 15.57 -8.28
CA ALA A 198 9.96 14.69 -9.26
C ALA A 198 11.48 14.92 -9.40
N PRO A 199 12.02 16.16 -9.40
CA PRO A 199 13.47 16.40 -9.48
C PRO A 199 14.27 15.76 -8.33
N ASN A 200 13.63 15.48 -7.19
CA ASN A 200 14.26 14.82 -6.06
C ASN A 200 14.36 13.30 -6.25
N PHE A 201 13.63 12.72 -7.20
CA PHE A 201 13.60 11.28 -7.42
C PHE A 201 14.41 10.86 -8.64
N ASP A 202 15.23 9.81 -8.49
CA ASP A 202 15.94 9.23 -9.61
C ASP A 202 15.01 8.24 -10.34
N ALA A 203 14.46 8.69 -11.47
CA ALA A 203 13.52 7.93 -12.28
C ALA A 203 14.12 6.59 -12.78
N HIS A 204 15.43 6.54 -13.06
CA HIS A 204 16.10 5.33 -13.52
C HIS A 204 16.23 4.31 -12.38
N ASN A 205 16.67 4.75 -11.20
CA ASN A 205 16.74 3.90 -10.01
C ASN A 205 15.35 3.43 -9.55
N LEU A 206 14.32 4.27 -9.65
CA LEU A 206 12.93 3.89 -9.40
C LEU A 206 12.44 2.84 -10.41
N ALA A 207 12.73 3.00 -11.70
CA ALA A 207 12.39 2.02 -12.73
C ALA A 207 13.07 0.67 -12.45
N LEU A 208 14.33 0.68 -12.03
CA LEU A 208 15.07 -0.53 -11.66
C LEU A 208 14.48 -1.23 -10.42
N ARG A 209 14.11 -0.47 -9.37
CA ARG A 209 13.40 -1.00 -8.19
C ARG A 209 12.05 -1.61 -8.58
N ARG A 210 11.29 -0.93 -9.44
CA ARG A 210 10.01 -1.41 -9.96
C ARG A 210 10.17 -2.69 -10.78
N TRP A 211 11.22 -2.76 -11.60
CA TRP A 211 11.56 -3.97 -12.38
C TRP A 211 11.77 -5.17 -11.46
N TRP A 212 12.59 -5.04 -10.42
CA TRP A 212 12.82 -6.12 -9.44
C TRP A 212 11.54 -6.56 -8.73
N PHE A 213 10.67 -5.61 -8.40
CA PHE A 213 9.37 -5.91 -7.80
C PHE A 213 8.46 -6.70 -8.77
N ILE A 214 8.41 -6.31 -10.05
CA ILE A 214 7.66 -7.03 -11.08
C ILE A 214 8.22 -8.46 -11.26
N VAL A 215 9.54 -8.62 -11.32
CA VAL A 215 10.19 -9.94 -11.41
C VAL A 215 9.81 -10.83 -10.22
N ALA A 216 9.78 -10.29 -9.00
CA ALA A 216 9.38 -11.04 -7.81
C ALA A 216 7.91 -11.48 -7.86
N ILE A 217 7.00 -10.61 -8.33
CA ILE A 217 5.58 -10.95 -8.51
C ILE A 217 5.41 -12.06 -9.55
N ILE A 218 6.03 -11.91 -10.73
CA ILE A 218 5.96 -12.92 -11.80
C ILE A 218 6.54 -14.24 -11.31
N THR A 219 7.68 -14.20 -10.59
CA THR A 219 8.28 -15.40 -10.02
C THR A 219 7.34 -16.09 -9.05
N THR A 220 6.67 -15.33 -8.18
CA THR A 220 5.70 -15.88 -7.22
C THR A 220 4.54 -16.56 -7.94
N ALA A 221 3.96 -15.91 -8.97
CA ALA A 221 2.84 -16.46 -9.73
C ALA A 221 3.22 -17.75 -10.49
N LEU A 222 4.36 -17.76 -11.17
CA LEU A 222 4.84 -18.93 -11.91
C LEU A 222 5.24 -20.09 -10.98
N SER A 223 5.86 -19.78 -9.83
CA SER A 223 6.24 -20.77 -8.83
C SER A 223 5.01 -21.41 -8.17
N ALA A 224 3.98 -20.61 -7.85
CA ALA A 224 2.71 -21.10 -7.34
C ALA A 224 2.01 -22.01 -8.35
N LEU A 225 1.96 -21.61 -9.63
CA LEU A 225 1.39 -22.44 -10.70
C LEU A 225 2.13 -23.77 -10.85
N ALA A 226 3.47 -23.76 -10.84
CA ALA A 226 4.28 -24.97 -10.90
C ALA A 226 4.01 -25.91 -9.70
N ALA A 227 3.87 -25.36 -8.49
CA ALA A 227 3.55 -26.12 -7.29
C ALA A 227 2.12 -26.73 -7.33
N LEU A 228 1.16 -26.01 -7.89
CA LEU A 228 -0.20 -26.52 -8.11
C LEU A 228 -0.20 -27.68 -9.11
N ILE A 229 0.48 -27.56 -10.26
CA ILE A 229 0.61 -28.63 -11.24
C ILE A 229 1.30 -29.86 -10.62
N ALA A 230 2.38 -29.63 -9.86
CA ALA A 230 3.12 -30.69 -9.18
C ALA A 230 2.31 -31.42 -8.12
N SER A 231 1.20 -30.85 -7.63
CA SER A 231 0.31 -31.51 -6.68
C SER A 231 -0.41 -32.72 -7.27
N ASN A 232 -0.47 -32.83 -8.60
CA ASN A 232 -0.98 -33.99 -9.33
C ASN A 232 0.08 -35.09 -9.53
N LEU A 233 1.34 -34.87 -9.09
CA LEU A 233 2.44 -35.81 -9.24
C LEU A 233 2.69 -36.58 -7.93
N PRO A 234 2.88 -37.91 -7.97
CA PRO A 234 3.06 -38.71 -6.77
C PRO A 234 4.45 -38.55 -6.12
N THR A 235 5.50 -38.29 -6.91
CA THR A 235 6.90 -38.30 -6.43
C THR A 235 7.55 -36.92 -6.36
N LEU A 236 7.26 -36.02 -7.30
CA LEU A 236 7.93 -34.72 -7.42
C LEU A 236 7.28 -33.60 -6.61
N LYS A 237 6.08 -33.81 -6.06
CA LYS A 237 5.28 -32.78 -5.37
C LYS A 237 6.09 -32.02 -4.33
N ILE A 238 6.65 -32.74 -3.34
CA ILE A 238 7.34 -32.11 -2.20
C ILE A 238 8.55 -31.31 -2.67
N GLY A 239 9.35 -31.88 -3.59
CA GLY A 239 10.53 -31.21 -4.13
C GLY A 239 10.20 -29.91 -4.87
N VAL A 240 9.16 -29.92 -5.72
CA VAL A 240 8.73 -28.72 -6.44
C VAL A 240 8.17 -27.66 -5.49
N TRP A 241 7.41 -28.05 -4.46
CA TRP A 241 6.91 -27.11 -3.45
C TRP A 241 8.04 -26.43 -2.67
N ILE A 242 9.03 -27.21 -2.21
CA ILE A 242 10.20 -26.67 -1.51
C ILE A 242 10.97 -25.73 -2.44
N PHE A 243 11.23 -26.13 -3.68
CA PHE A 243 11.94 -25.30 -4.65
C PHE A 243 11.20 -23.99 -4.95
N ALA A 244 9.89 -24.06 -5.18
CA ALA A 244 9.03 -22.90 -5.41
C ALA A 244 9.06 -21.91 -4.22
N ALA A 245 9.00 -22.44 -2.99
CA ALA A 245 9.08 -21.63 -1.78
C ALA A 245 10.45 -20.95 -1.63
N VAL A 246 11.55 -21.70 -1.78
CA VAL A 246 12.92 -21.19 -1.69
C VAL A 246 13.18 -20.12 -2.76
N LEU A 247 12.77 -20.37 -4.01
CA LEU A 247 12.92 -19.43 -5.11
C LEU A 247 12.15 -18.13 -4.84
N THR A 248 10.91 -18.24 -4.35
CA THR A 248 10.11 -17.08 -3.96
C THR A 248 10.78 -16.29 -2.83
N CYS A 249 11.20 -16.95 -1.76
CA CYS A 249 11.91 -16.29 -0.66
C CYS A 249 13.22 -15.62 -1.11
N ALA A 250 14.00 -16.26 -1.98
CA ALA A 250 15.25 -15.72 -2.50
C ALA A 250 15.02 -14.46 -3.36
N THR A 251 14.04 -14.49 -4.27
CA THR A 251 13.71 -13.32 -5.11
C THR A 251 13.19 -12.15 -4.29
N TRP A 252 12.30 -12.38 -3.33
CA TRP A 252 11.83 -11.33 -2.42
C TRP A 252 12.94 -10.79 -1.53
N GLY A 253 13.79 -11.66 -0.96
CA GLY A 253 14.96 -11.25 -0.19
C GLY A 253 15.90 -10.36 -1.00
N TRP A 254 16.16 -10.72 -2.25
CA TRP A 254 16.97 -9.93 -3.17
C TRP A 254 16.33 -8.56 -3.48
N THR A 255 15.03 -8.53 -3.80
CA THR A 255 14.29 -7.28 -4.05
C THR A 255 14.31 -6.34 -2.84
N LEU A 256 14.16 -6.88 -1.63
CA LEU A 256 14.25 -6.10 -0.38
C LEU A 256 15.68 -5.57 -0.15
N TRP A 257 16.69 -6.40 -0.40
CA TRP A 257 18.09 -5.97 -0.32
C TRP A 257 18.43 -4.86 -1.33
N GLN A 258 17.94 -4.97 -2.57
CA GLN A 258 18.11 -3.93 -3.59
C GLN A 258 17.43 -2.62 -3.19
N ARG A 259 16.24 -2.69 -2.57
CA ARG A 259 15.51 -1.50 -2.09
C ARG A 259 16.32 -0.70 -1.07
N THR A 260 17.13 -1.35 -0.23
CA THR A 260 17.98 -0.65 0.76
C THR A 260 19.26 -0.09 0.14
N HIS A 261 19.80 -0.75 -0.90
CA HIS A 261 21.06 -0.35 -1.52
C HIS A 261 20.90 0.74 -2.60
N ILE A 262 19.83 0.71 -3.39
CA ILE A 262 19.78 1.48 -4.64
C ILE A 262 19.53 3.00 -4.49
N SER A 263 19.22 3.60 -3.34
CA SER A 263 18.60 4.96 -3.28
C SER A 263 17.41 5.19 -4.26
N ARG A 264 16.47 6.04 -3.87
CA ARG A 264 15.34 6.43 -4.74
C ARG A 264 15.47 7.87 -5.20
N TYR A 265 16.44 8.57 -4.64
CA TYR A 265 16.58 10.00 -4.80
C TYR A 265 17.75 10.32 -5.71
N THR A 266 17.72 11.52 -6.27
CA THR A 266 18.90 12.16 -6.83
C THR A 266 19.83 12.62 -5.70
N PRO A 267 21.08 13.05 -5.97
CA PRO A 267 21.96 13.57 -4.92
C PRO A 267 21.33 14.73 -4.12
N ILE A 268 20.63 15.64 -4.80
CA ILE A 268 19.89 16.75 -4.16
C ILE A 268 18.71 16.21 -3.37
N GLY A 269 17.96 15.25 -3.93
CA GLY A 269 16.83 14.64 -3.23
C GLY A 269 17.24 13.86 -1.98
N ASP A 270 18.40 13.22 -1.96
CA ASP A 270 18.92 12.51 -0.78
C ASP A 270 19.29 13.50 0.33
N GLN A 271 19.83 14.68 -0.03
CA GLN A 271 20.07 15.77 0.90
C GLN A 271 18.74 16.27 1.49
N GLN A 272 17.79 16.67 0.64
CA GLN A 272 16.49 17.16 1.10
C GLN A 272 15.75 16.10 1.93
N HIS A 273 15.76 14.84 1.50
CA HIS A 273 15.15 13.75 2.27
C HIS A 273 15.80 13.59 3.66
N THR A 274 17.12 13.73 3.75
CA THR A 274 17.84 13.60 5.02
C THR A 274 17.56 14.77 5.96
N GLU A 275 17.54 15.99 5.43
CA GLU A 275 17.10 17.20 6.14
C GLU A 275 15.65 17.05 6.62
N MET A 276 14.74 16.59 5.75
CA MET A 276 13.33 16.37 6.10
C MET A 276 13.15 15.26 7.13
N LEU A 277 13.99 14.22 7.11
CA LEU A 277 13.95 13.18 8.13
C LEU A 277 14.45 13.70 9.48
N GLY A 278 15.51 14.52 9.50
CA GLY A 278 15.98 15.22 10.69
C GLY A 278 14.94 16.22 11.22
N PHE A 279 14.23 16.91 10.33
CA PHE A 279 13.17 17.86 10.69
C PHE A 279 11.98 17.14 11.29
N LYS A 280 11.55 16.02 10.68
CA LYS A 280 10.51 15.15 11.24
C LYS A 280 10.89 14.64 12.64
N ARG A 281 12.13 14.20 12.85
CA ARG A 281 12.63 13.78 14.16
C ARG A 281 12.62 14.92 15.17
N MET A 282 12.97 16.14 14.75
CA MET A 282 12.90 17.34 15.59
C MET A 282 11.46 17.60 16.06
N LEU A 283 10.48 17.52 15.16
CA LEU A 283 9.07 17.63 15.53
C LEU A 283 8.58 16.47 16.41
N GLU A 284 9.10 15.26 16.19
CA GLU A 284 8.83 14.11 17.04
C GLU A 284 9.41 14.30 18.45
N ASP A 285 10.54 14.97 18.61
CA ASP A 285 11.23 15.12 19.90
C ASP A 285 10.99 16.45 20.60
N ILE A 286 10.08 17.28 20.08
CA ILE A 286 9.80 18.66 20.52
C ILE A 286 9.52 18.88 22.03
N GLY A 287 9.22 17.84 22.79
CA GLY A 287 9.09 17.90 24.25
C GLY A 287 10.36 17.63 25.06
N HIS A 288 11.49 17.33 24.41
CA HIS A 288 12.76 16.97 25.05
C HIS A 288 13.84 18.06 24.93
N PHE A 289 13.53 19.16 24.26
CA PHE A 289 14.38 20.35 24.19
C PHE A 289 13.53 21.60 24.38
N ASP A 290 14.22 22.67 24.76
CA ASP A 290 13.64 24.01 24.96
C ASP A 290 13.24 24.59 23.59
N THR A 291 11.94 24.61 23.30
CA THR A 291 11.42 25.04 21.99
C THR A 291 11.55 26.55 21.79
N ALA A 292 11.65 27.32 22.88
CA ALA A 292 11.95 28.75 22.84
C ALA A 292 13.39 29.04 22.37
N LYS A 293 14.32 28.10 22.53
CA LYS A 293 15.66 28.19 21.92
C LYS A 293 15.70 27.87 20.44
N VAL A 294 14.70 27.14 19.92
CA VAL A 294 14.61 26.77 18.51
C VAL A 294 14.02 27.89 17.67
N GLY A 295 13.05 28.63 18.22
CA GLY A 295 12.50 29.80 17.55
C GLY A 295 11.35 30.42 18.31
N ASP A 296 11.07 31.68 18.00
CA ASP A 296 9.90 32.39 18.51
C ASP A 296 8.60 31.78 17.94
N LEU A 297 7.46 32.10 18.57
CA LEU A 297 6.13 31.65 18.12
C LEU A 297 5.86 31.95 16.63
N ILE A 298 6.47 33.01 16.07
CA ILE A 298 6.37 33.36 14.64
C ILE A 298 6.98 32.27 13.75
N ILE A 299 8.12 31.69 14.14
CA ILE A 299 8.76 30.60 13.38
C ILE A 299 7.92 29.32 13.49
N TRP A 300 7.38 29.05 14.68
CA TRP A 300 6.51 27.90 14.89
C TRP A 300 5.22 27.97 14.08
N GLU A 301 4.66 29.16 13.88
CA GLU A 301 3.53 29.39 12.97
C GLU A 301 3.84 28.91 11.55
N GLN A 302 5.06 29.14 11.06
CA GLN A 302 5.52 28.67 9.74
C GLN A 302 5.82 27.16 9.71
N ILE A 303 6.17 26.57 10.85
CA ILE A 303 6.47 25.13 10.97
C ILE A 303 5.19 24.29 11.08
N LEU A 304 4.12 24.82 11.66
CA LEU A 304 2.87 24.07 11.88
C LEU A 304 2.25 23.44 10.62
N PRO A 305 2.20 24.12 9.45
CA PRO A 305 1.78 23.49 8.20
C PRO A 305 2.55 22.20 7.88
N TYR A 306 3.86 22.18 8.11
CA TYR A 306 4.70 20.99 7.93
C TYR A 306 4.39 19.91 8.95
N ALA A 307 4.20 20.30 10.21
CA ALA A 307 3.80 19.37 11.27
C ALA A 307 2.46 18.72 10.95
N ALA A 308 1.49 19.46 10.39
CA ALA A 308 0.20 18.92 9.98
C ALA A 308 0.35 17.96 8.79
N ALA A 309 1.15 18.33 7.78
CA ALA A 309 1.45 17.47 6.64
C ALA A 309 2.09 16.13 7.05
N LEU A 310 2.97 16.15 8.06
CA LEU A 310 3.62 14.99 8.64
C LEU A 310 2.77 14.25 9.71
N GLY A 311 1.62 14.82 10.11
CA GLY A 311 0.73 14.25 11.12
C GLY A 311 1.25 14.35 12.56
N LEU A 312 2.04 15.37 12.86
CA LEU A 312 2.67 15.67 14.15
C LEU A 312 2.15 16.98 14.79
N ALA A 313 1.21 17.69 14.15
CA ALA A 313 0.78 19.02 14.60
C ALA A 313 0.18 19.02 16.02
N ASP A 314 -0.64 18.04 16.38
CA ASP A 314 -1.16 17.92 17.75
C ASP A 314 -0.04 17.84 18.80
N LYS A 315 0.99 17.04 18.53
CA LYS A 315 2.15 16.91 19.43
C LYS A 315 2.90 18.24 19.57
N VAL A 316 3.15 18.91 18.45
CA VAL A 316 3.87 20.18 18.39
C VAL A 316 3.10 21.28 19.12
N THR A 317 1.82 21.47 18.80
CA THR A 317 0.97 22.49 19.44
C THR A 317 0.84 22.27 20.94
N LYS A 318 0.70 21.03 21.41
CA LYS A 318 0.67 20.70 22.84
C LYS A 318 1.97 21.06 23.55
N ALA A 319 3.13 20.75 22.96
CA ALA A 319 4.43 21.11 23.54
C ALA A 319 4.58 22.64 23.64
N LEU A 320 4.23 23.36 22.57
CA LEU A 320 4.28 24.83 22.55
C LEU A 320 3.30 25.45 23.54
N ALA A 321 2.11 24.86 23.73
CA ALA A 321 1.14 25.32 24.72
C ALA A 321 1.63 25.16 26.16
N VAL A 322 2.48 24.16 26.44
CA VAL A 322 3.13 23.99 27.75
C VAL A 322 4.22 25.03 27.96
N GLU A 323 4.99 25.35 26.93
CA GLU A 323 6.16 26.23 27.05
C GLU A 323 5.82 27.72 27.00
N PHE A 324 4.99 28.14 26.03
CA PHE A 324 4.63 29.55 25.83
C PHE A 324 3.27 29.94 26.42
N GLY A 325 2.45 28.96 26.81
CA GLY A 325 1.12 29.16 27.35
C GLY A 325 0.04 29.37 26.27
N ARG A 326 -1.14 28.79 26.51
CA ARG A 326 -2.25 28.76 25.53
C ARG A 326 -2.74 30.14 25.10
N GLU A 327 -2.71 31.13 25.99
CA GLU A 327 -3.17 32.49 25.67
C GLU A 327 -2.26 33.19 24.65
N ALA A 328 -0.95 32.96 24.72
CA ALA A 328 0.01 33.50 23.76
C ALA A 328 -0.18 32.84 22.39
N LEU A 329 -0.36 31.51 22.36
CA LEU A 329 -0.66 30.77 21.14
C LEU A 329 -1.94 31.29 20.47
N MET A 330 -3.03 31.46 21.23
CA MET A 330 -4.30 31.96 20.68
C MET A 330 -4.23 33.39 20.09
N LYS A 331 -3.22 34.17 20.45
CA LYS A 331 -3.00 35.53 19.93
C LYS A 331 -1.97 35.59 18.82
N THR A 332 -1.31 34.47 18.51
CA THR A 332 -0.24 34.40 17.51
C THR A 332 -0.80 33.87 16.20
N GLY A 333 -0.68 34.68 15.15
CA GLY A 333 -0.96 34.25 13.78
C GLY A 333 -2.40 33.80 13.55
N MET A 334 -2.60 32.98 12.53
CA MET A 334 -3.90 32.44 12.10
C MET A 334 -4.04 30.93 12.35
N ILE A 335 -2.94 30.21 12.57
CA ILE A 335 -2.89 28.76 12.70
C ILE A 335 -3.07 28.32 14.15
N PHE A 336 -2.33 28.88 15.10
CA PHE A 336 -2.50 28.52 16.52
C PHE A 336 -3.94 28.68 17.06
N PRO A 337 -4.70 29.73 16.69
CA PRO A 337 -6.09 29.86 17.08
C PRO A 337 -6.98 28.68 16.63
N LEU A 338 -6.61 27.96 15.57
CA LEU A 338 -7.37 26.78 15.09
C LEU A 338 -7.33 25.62 16.10
N TYR A 339 -6.28 25.53 16.91
CA TYR A 339 -6.12 24.48 17.92
C TYR A 339 -6.71 24.85 19.28
N TYR A 340 -6.76 26.14 19.62
CA TYR A 340 -7.09 26.59 20.98
C TYR A 340 -8.19 27.66 21.10
N GLY A 341 -8.53 28.39 20.02
CA GLY A 341 -9.24 29.67 20.07
C GLY A 341 -10.76 29.67 19.79
N PHE A 342 -11.36 28.58 19.29
CA PHE A 342 -12.73 28.64 18.76
C PHE A 342 -13.68 27.57 19.30
N GLY A 343 -14.10 27.70 20.57
CA GLY A 343 -15.36 27.11 21.03
C GLY A 343 -15.55 25.62 20.74
N GLY A 344 -14.57 24.79 21.11
CA GLY A 344 -14.77 23.39 21.42
C GLY A 344 -14.93 22.40 20.27
N PHE A 345 -13.89 22.21 19.44
CA PHE A 345 -13.57 20.91 18.83
C PHE A 345 -12.10 20.58 19.14
N GLY A 346 -11.92 19.90 20.28
CA GLY A 346 -10.66 19.79 21.02
C GLY A 346 -9.48 19.15 20.30
N ASP A 347 -8.30 19.41 20.86
CA ASP A 347 -7.01 18.73 20.75
C ASP A 347 -6.52 18.19 19.38
N SER A 348 -7.22 18.33 18.25
CA SER A 348 -6.80 17.71 16.97
C SER A 348 -7.49 18.33 15.73
N PHE A 349 -7.30 19.64 15.51
CA PHE A 349 -7.81 20.35 14.32
C PHE A 349 -7.46 19.63 13.00
N ASP A 350 -6.18 19.32 12.82
CA ASP A 350 -5.62 18.69 11.63
C ASP A 350 -6.21 17.29 11.37
N ALA A 351 -6.41 16.49 12.42
CA ALA A 351 -7.02 15.18 12.31
C ALA A 351 -8.50 15.27 11.89
N GLY A 352 -9.25 16.21 12.49
CA GLY A 352 -10.66 16.42 12.14
C GLY A 352 -10.85 16.84 10.68
N LEU A 353 -10.03 17.80 10.23
CA LEU A 353 -10.06 18.32 8.88
C LEU A 353 -9.63 17.26 7.85
N SER A 354 -8.47 16.64 8.06
CA SER A 354 -7.93 15.62 7.15
C SER A 354 -8.82 14.38 7.02
N ASN A 355 -9.47 13.94 8.12
CA ASN A 355 -10.44 12.83 8.11
C ASN A 355 -11.74 13.22 7.39
N GLY A 356 -12.24 14.45 7.60
CA GLY A 356 -13.42 14.97 6.91
C GLY A 356 -13.24 15.05 5.40
N LEU A 357 -12.07 15.56 4.96
CA LEU A 357 -11.64 15.56 3.56
C LEU A 357 -11.57 14.14 3.01
N SER A 358 -10.87 13.24 3.71
CA SER A 358 -10.65 11.85 3.25
C SER A 358 -11.97 11.09 3.08
N ALA A 359 -12.90 11.23 4.03
CA ALA A 359 -14.22 10.61 3.95
C ALA A 359 -15.04 11.15 2.75
N SER A 360 -14.93 12.44 2.46
CA SER A 360 -15.67 13.08 1.37
C SER A 360 -15.11 12.70 -0.01
N ILE A 361 -13.79 12.68 -0.15
CA ILE A 361 -13.09 12.21 -1.35
C ILE A 361 -13.41 10.73 -1.61
N SER A 362 -13.36 9.89 -0.57
CA SER A 362 -13.68 8.47 -0.69
C SER A 362 -15.14 8.24 -1.10
N ALA A 363 -16.07 9.07 -0.62
CA ALA A 363 -17.48 8.98 -1.02
C ALA A 363 -17.70 9.38 -2.49
N SER A 364 -16.88 10.30 -3.03
CA SER A 364 -16.90 10.72 -4.44
C SER A 364 -16.33 9.65 -5.37
N ASN A 365 -15.49 8.74 -4.86
CA ASN A 365 -14.81 7.69 -5.64
C ASN A 365 -15.73 6.51 -6.05
N THR A 366 -17.01 6.76 -6.36
CA THR A 366 -18.00 5.71 -6.64
C THR A 366 -17.97 5.13 -8.06
N GLN A 367 -17.08 5.62 -8.95
CA GLN A 367 -16.97 5.18 -10.35
C GLN A 367 -15.64 4.50 -10.73
N ALA A 368 -14.70 4.28 -9.80
CA ALA A 368 -13.43 3.58 -10.09
C ALA A 368 -13.55 2.04 -10.11
N SER A 369 -14.76 1.49 -10.32
CA SER A 369 -14.97 0.08 -10.63
C SER A 369 -14.92 -0.16 -12.14
N SER A 370 -13.77 0.07 -12.76
CA SER A 370 -13.48 -0.35 -14.13
C SER A 370 -12.01 -0.76 -14.25
N LEU A 371 -11.78 -2.08 -14.14
CA LEU A 371 -10.69 -2.86 -14.76
C LEU A 371 -9.41 -2.09 -15.13
N SER A 372 -8.70 -1.52 -14.15
CA SER A 372 -7.26 -1.28 -14.28
C SER A 372 -6.62 -1.39 -12.91
N GLY A 373 -5.77 -2.41 -12.74
CA GLY A 373 -5.00 -2.61 -11.52
C GLY A 373 -3.90 -1.57 -11.42
N GLY A 374 -4.22 -0.42 -10.84
CA GLY A 374 -3.27 0.58 -10.35
C GLY A 374 -3.42 0.69 -8.83
N SER A 375 -2.42 0.24 -8.09
CA SER A 375 -2.40 0.23 -6.63
C SER A 375 -2.44 1.65 -6.05
N GLY A 376 -3.63 2.18 -5.76
CA GLY A 376 -3.86 3.35 -4.93
C GLY A 376 -4.15 2.92 -3.50
N GLY A 377 -3.17 3.05 -2.61
CA GLY A 377 -3.26 2.61 -1.22
C GLY A 377 -4.11 3.55 -0.37
N PHE A 378 -5.38 3.21 -0.16
CA PHE A 378 -6.19 3.77 0.92
C PHE A 378 -6.07 2.84 2.15
N SER A 379 -5.20 3.18 3.10
CA SER A 379 -5.15 2.49 4.39
C SER A 379 -6.11 3.16 5.36
N GLY A 380 -7.34 2.64 5.44
CA GLY A 380 -8.15 2.73 6.65
C GLY A 380 -7.48 1.93 7.76
N GLY A 381 -7.34 2.55 8.94
CA GLY A 381 -6.81 1.89 10.12
C GLY A 381 -7.78 0.81 10.61
N SER A 382 -7.28 -0.42 10.71
CA SER A 382 -7.76 -1.40 11.69
C SER A 382 -6.54 -2.19 12.18
N THR A 383 -6.04 -1.79 13.34
CA THR A 383 -5.21 -2.62 14.21
C THR A 383 -6.11 -3.68 14.83
N GLY A 384 -6.04 -4.91 14.33
CA GLY A 384 -6.70 -6.09 14.91
C GLY A 384 -5.69 -7.23 15.00
N GLY A 385 -5.29 -7.56 16.23
CA GLY A 385 -4.11 -8.36 16.56
C GLY A 385 -4.16 -9.84 16.15
N PHE A 386 -2.98 -10.37 15.92
CA PHE A 386 -2.69 -11.80 15.99
C PHE A 386 -2.75 -12.21 17.47
N GLY A 387 -3.81 -12.91 17.85
CA GLY A 387 -3.95 -13.57 19.14
C GLY A 387 -4.12 -15.07 18.92
N GLY A 388 -3.06 -15.84 19.20
CA GLY A 388 -3.16 -17.28 19.36
C GLY A 388 -4.00 -17.64 20.59
N GLY A 389 -4.78 -18.71 20.49
CA GLY A 389 -5.62 -19.21 21.56
C GLY A 389 -6.01 -20.66 21.32
N SER A 390 -5.46 -21.52 22.18
CA SER A 390 -5.78 -22.93 22.40
C SER A 390 -7.24 -23.17 22.83
N GLY A 391 -7.76 -24.38 22.57
CA GLY A 391 -9.00 -24.96 23.11
C GLY A 391 -9.93 -25.42 21.98
N GLY A 392 -10.36 -26.68 21.84
CA GLY A 392 -10.76 -27.65 22.85
C GLY A 392 -12.30 -27.68 22.93
N GLY A 393 -12.93 -28.79 22.52
CA GLY A 393 -14.38 -29.05 22.63
C GLY A 393 -15.02 -29.38 21.27
N ALA A 394 -15.26 -30.65 20.94
CA ALA A 394 -16.50 -31.38 21.24
C ALA A 394 -17.71 -30.81 20.48
N PHE A 395 -18.06 -31.45 19.35
CA PHE A 395 -19.28 -32.25 19.13
C PHE A 395 -19.05 -33.17 17.93
#